data_AF-A0A822HNF2-F1
#
_entry.id   AF-A0A822HNF2-F1
#
_cell.length_a   1.000
_cell.length_b   1.000
_cell.length_c   1.000
_cell.angle_alpha   90.00
_cell.angle_beta   90.00
_cell.angle_gamma   90.00
#
_symmetry.space_group_name_H-M   'P 1'
#
loop_
_entity.id
_entity.type
_entity.pdbx_description
1 polymer ?
#
loop_
_entity_poly.entity_id
_entity_poly.type
_entity_poly.pdbx_seq_one_letter_code
_entity_poly.pdbx_strand_id
1 'polypeptide(L)'
;MSPMIPGLTGDKMSASNEKSKIDLLDTSEQVKVKLNAALCETTNIEQNGILLFCKNVIFPLLKNEKFILLQSSKNNQLISFDNYQHLEDTFI
;
A
#
# COMPACT_ATOMS: atom_id res chain seq x y z
N MET A 1 -12.30 12.44 -12.53
CA MET A 1 -11.84 11.12 -13.00
C MET A 1 -11.22 10.40 -11.83
N SER A 2 -11.44 9.10 -11.67
CA SER A 2 -10.73 8.32 -10.64
C SER A 2 -9.27 8.19 -11.04
N PRO A 3 -8.32 8.45 -10.11
CA PRO A 3 -6.89 8.34 -10.43
C PRO A 3 -6.53 6.90 -10.77
N MET A 4 -5.65 6.73 -11.76
CA MET A 4 -5.13 5.41 -12.12
C MET A 4 -4.13 4.98 -11.05
N ILE A 5 -4.36 3.81 -10.45
CA ILE A 5 -3.48 3.26 -9.43
C ILE A 5 -2.41 2.40 -10.14
N PRO A 6 -1.11 2.64 -9.91
CA PRO A 6 -0.05 1.83 -10.48
C PRO A 6 -0.09 0.41 -9.92
N GLY A 7 0.47 -0.52 -10.68
CA GLY A 7 0.61 -1.91 -10.24
C GLY A 7 1.61 -2.03 -9.09
N LEU A 8 1.62 -3.20 -8.44
CA LEU A 8 2.54 -3.49 -7.34
C LEU A 8 4.02 -3.44 -7.74
N THR A 9 4.33 -3.56 -9.04
CA THR A 9 5.69 -3.50 -9.58
C THR A 9 6.05 -2.12 -10.14
N GLY A 10 5.33 -1.05 -9.78
CA GLY A 10 5.59 0.32 -10.25
C GLY A 10 5.12 0.61 -11.69
N ASP A 11 4.99 -0.42 -12.51
CA ASP A 11 4.45 -0.35 -13.87
C ASP A 11 2.91 -0.36 -13.91
N LYS A 12 2.35 -0.23 -15.12
CA LYS A 12 0.91 -0.32 -15.38
C LYS A 12 0.36 -1.66 -14.89
N MET A 13 -0.67 -1.60 -14.03
CA MET A 13 -1.41 -2.79 -13.58
C MET A 13 -1.95 -3.54 -14.81
N SER A 14 -1.56 -4.81 -14.99
CA SER A 14 -1.95 -5.60 -16.17
C SER A 14 -2.53 -6.94 -15.78
N ALA A 15 -3.61 -7.35 -16.45
CA ALA A 15 -4.20 -8.68 -16.26
C ALA A 15 -3.25 -9.81 -16.66
N SER A 16 -2.29 -9.52 -17.55
CA SER A 16 -1.29 -10.46 -18.05
C SER A 16 -0.13 -10.72 -17.09
N ASN A 17 0.09 -9.85 -16.10
CA ASN A 17 1.10 -10.05 -15.06
C ASN A 17 0.43 -10.16 -13.70
N GLU A 18 0.21 -11.40 -13.24
CA GLU A 18 -0.43 -11.71 -11.95
C GLU A 18 0.31 -11.10 -10.75
N LYS A 19 1.61 -10.82 -10.87
CA LYS A 19 2.40 -10.17 -9.81
C LYS A 19 2.15 -8.66 -9.72
N SER A 20 1.59 -8.06 -10.77
CA SER A 20 1.36 -6.61 -10.84
C SER A 20 0.05 -6.16 -10.19
N LYS A 21 -0.84 -7.09 -9.80
CA LYS A 21 -2.16 -6.79 -9.21
C LYS A 21 -2.51 -7.68 -8.02
N ILE A 22 -3.35 -7.15 -7.14
CA ILE A 22 -4.09 -7.92 -6.13
C ILE A 22 -5.47 -8.22 -6.72
N ASP A 23 -5.83 -9.49 -6.82
CA ASP A 23 -7.12 -9.95 -7.32
C ASP A 23 -8.11 -10.18 -6.17
N LEU A 24 -9.41 -10.13 -6.47
CA LEU A 24 -10.48 -10.37 -5.51
C LEU A 24 -10.48 -11.82 -4.99
N LEU A 25 -9.95 -12.74 -5.79
CA LEU A 25 -9.86 -14.16 -5.47
C LEU A 25 -8.50 -14.57 -4.91
N ASP A 26 -7.58 -13.61 -4.72
CA ASP A 26 -6.28 -13.92 -4.10
C ASP A 26 -6.49 -14.37 -2.65
N THR A 27 -5.84 -15.47 -2.29
CA THR A 27 -5.77 -15.91 -0.89
C THR A 27 -4.88 -14.97 -0.07
N SER A 28 -5.05 -14.98 1.25
CA SER A 28 -4.22 -14.15 2.14
C SER A 28 -2.71 -14.40 1.98
N GLU A 29 -2.31 -15.64 1.64
CA GLU A 29 -0.93 -16.02 1.36
C GLU A 29 -0.43 -15.41 0.05
N GLN A 30 -1.24 -15.46 -1.01
CA GLN A 30 -0.92 -14.85 -2.29
C GLN A 30 -0.77 -13.33 -2.17
N VAL A 31 -1.67 -12.67 -1.43
CA VAL A 31 -1.57 -11.23 -1.15
C VAL A 31 -0.26 -10.90 -0.44
N LYS A 32 0.12 -11.66 0.59
CA LYS A 32 1.39 -11.45 1.31
C LYS A 32 2.60 -11.60 0.40
N VAL A 33 2.63 -12.64 -0.44
CA VAL A 33 3.74 -12.87 -1.39
C VAL A 33 3.85 -11.72 -2.38
N LYS A 34 2.71 -11.24 -2.91
CA LYS A 34 2.67 -10.11 -3.85
C LYS A 34 3.11 -8.80 -3.21
N LEU A 35 2.67 -8.50 -2.00
CA LEU A 35 3.09 -7.32 -1.25
C LEU A 35 4.58 -7.35 -0.92
N ASN A 36 5.12 -8.52 -0.56
CA ASN A 36 6.56 -8.67 -0.29
C ASN A 36 7.42 -8.48 -1.56
N ALA A 37 6.87 -8.72 -2.74
CA ALA A 37 7.55 -8.55 -4.02
C ALA A 37 7.28 -7.17 -4.66
N ALA A 38 6.46 -6.33 -4.04
CA ALA A 38 6.07 -5.04 -4.57
C ALA A 38 7.19 -4.01 -4.42
N LEU A 39 7.26 -3.07 -5.36
CA LEU A 39 8.19 -1.93 -5.29
C LEU A 39 7.64 -0.89 -4.33
N CYS A 40 8.37 -0.67 -3.23
CA CYS A 40 8.02 0.28 -2.19
C CYS A 40 9.26 1.08 -1.76
N GLU A 41 9.79 1.87 -2.70
CA GLU A 41 10.99 2.69 -2.49
C GLU A 41 10.61 4.07 -1.95
N THR A 42 11.40 4.60 -1.02
CA THR A 42 11.19 5.96 -0.44
C THR A 42 11.45 7.07 -1.43
N THR A 43 12.23 6.79 -2.48
CA THR A 43 12.61 7.77 -3.51
C THR A 43 11.53 7.97 -4.58
N ASN A 44 10.56 7.06 -4.69
CA ASN A 44 9.56 7.06 -5.76
C ASN A 44 8.13 6.93 -5.20
N ILE A 45 7.62 8.02 -4.64
CA ILE A 45 6.27 8.07 -4.02
C ILE A 45 5.17 7.97 -5.08
N GLU A 46 5.30 8.67 -6.21
CA GLU A 46 4.25 8.77 -7.23
C GLU A 46 3.96 7.42 -7.93
N GLN A 47 4.98 6.58 -8.10
CA GLN A 47 4.82 5.24 -8.70
C GLN A 47 4.75 4.12 -7.66
N ASN A 48 4.71 4.47 -6.36
CA ASN A 48 4.54 3.48 -5.30
C ASN A 48 3.09 3.01 -5.24
N GLY A 49 2.82 1.87 -5.86
CA GLY A 49 1.51 1.23 -5.88
C GLY A 49 0.93 1.00 -4.47
N ILE A 50 1.77 0.73 -3.47
CA ILE A 50 1.32 0.52 -2.09
C ILE A 50 0.84 1.83 -1.47
N LEU A 51 1.64 2.90 -1.54
CA LEU A 51 1.24 4.20 -0.98
C LEU A 51 0.00 4.75 -1.67
N LEU A 52 -0.08 4.64 -2.99
CA LEU A 52 -1.24 5.12 -3.73
C LEU A 52 -2.49 4.29 -3.44
N PHE A 53 -2.35 2.99 -3.18
CA PHE A 53 -3.43 2.13 -2.72
C PHE A 53 -3.88 2.53 -1.31
N CYS A 54 -2.95 2.86 -0.41
CA CYS A 54 -3.29 3.39 0.91
C CYS A 54 -4.14 4.67 0.78
N LYS A 55 -3.69 5.63 -0.05
CA LYS A 55 -4.39 6.90 -0.31
C LYS A 55 -5.80 6.74 -0.85
N ASN A 56 -5.99 5.87 -1.85
CA ASN A 56 -7.23 5.81 -2.63
C ASN A 56 -8.19 4.72 -2.14
N VAL A 57 -7.73 3.73 -1.38
CA VAL A 57 -8.53 2.57 -0.95
C VAL A 57 -8.56 2.47 0.57
N ILE A 58 -7.40 2.35 1.23
CA ILE A 58 -7.36 2.05 2.68
C ILE A 58 -7.91 3.21 3.51
N PHE A 59 -7.39 4.43 3.34
CA PHE A 59 -7.86 5.59 4.12
C PHE A 59 -9.34 5.91 3.88
N PRO A 60 -9.85 5.91 2.63
CA PRO A 60 -11.29 6.06 2.38
C PRO A 60 -12.16 4.97 3.01
N LEU A 61 -11.67 3.72 3.10
CA LEU A 61 -12.38 2.62 3.76
C LEU A 61 -12.39 2.76 5.28
N LEU A 62 -11.29 3.21 5.86
CA LEU A 62 -11.16 3.41 7.32
C LEU A 62 -12.04 4.55 7.83
N LYS A 63 -12.34 5.56 6.99
CA LYS A 63 -13.16 6.74 7.33
C LYS A 63 -12.65 7.48 8.58
N ASN A 64 -13.09 7.05 9.76
CA ASN A 64 -12.77 7.62 11.07
C ASN A 64 -11.89 6.70 11.94
N GLU A 65 -11.56 5.51 11.45
CA GLU A 65 -10.64 4.60 12.12
C GLU A 65 -9.19 4.97 11.83
N LYS A 66 -8.33 4.75 12.82
CA LYS A 66 -6.89 5.00 12.68
C LYS A 66 -6.24 3.83 11.95
N PHE A 67 -5.36 4.13 11.01
CA PHE A 67 -4.49 3.11 10.44
C PHE A 67 -3.35 2.81 11.42
N ILE A 68 -3.23 1.57 11.90
CA ILE A 68 -2.27 1.19 12.94
C ILE A 68 -1.20 0.28 12.35
N LEU A 69 0.05 0.68 12.51
CA LEU A 69 1.22 -0.14 12.17
C LEU A 69 1.91 -0.64 13.44
N LEU A 70 2.25 -1.93 13.45
CA LEU A 70 3.11 -2.54 14.47
C LEU A 70 4.54 -2.59 13.94
N GLN A 71 5.44 -1.79 14.52
CA GLN A 71 6.84 -1.79 14.12
C GLN A 71 7.62 -2.86 14.89
N SER A 72 7.80 -4.04 14.30
CA SER A 72 8.53 -5.14 14.93
C SER A 72 10.02 -4.86 15.17
N SER A 73 10.63 -3.89 14.48
CA SER A 73 12.07 -3.60 14.64
C SER A 73 12.42 -2.66 15.81
N LYS A 74 11.45 -1.89 16.33
CA LYS A 74 11.64 -0.92 17.43
C LYS A 74 10.69 -1.26 18.60
N ASN A 75 10.90 -2.41 19.23
CA ASN A 75 10.19 -2.82 20.46
C ASN A 75 8.65 -2.96 20.34
N ASN A 76 8.12 -3.41 19.19
CA ASN A 76 6.66 -3.54 18.98
C ASN A 76 5.87 -2.26 19.24
N GLN A 77 6.47 -1.09 18.95
CA GLN A 77 5.76 0.17 19.08
C GLN A 77 4.61 0.25 18.06
N LEU A 78 3.43 0.64 18.54
CA LEU A 78 2.27 0.93 17.70
C LEU A 78 2.36 2.38 17.23
N ILE A 79 2.29 2.58 15.92
CA ILE A 79 2.18 3.90 15.29
C ILE A 79 0.80 4.00 14.66
N SER A 80 0.06 5.05 14.98
CA SER A 80 -1.27 5.30 14.42
C SER A 80 -1.26 6.50 13.48
N PHE A 81 -1.90 6.36 12.32
CA PHE A 81 -2.04 7.41 11.34
C PHE A 81 -3.51 7.80 11.20
N ASP A 82 -3.78 9.10 11.40
CA ASP A 82 -5.13 9.67 11.31
C ASP A 82 -5.53 10.02 9.87
N ASN A 83 -4.55 10.25 9.00
CA ASN A 83 -4.77 10.55 7.58
C ASN A 83 -3.57 10.11 6.73
N TYR A 84 -3.78 10.10 5.41
CA TYR A 84 -2.76 9.68 4.46
C TYR A 84 -1.52 10.58 4.47
N GLN A 85 -1.68 11.91 4.64
CA GLN A 85 -0.55 12.83 4.65
C GLN A 85 0.45 12.50 5.77
N HIS A 86 -0.05 12.20 6.97
CA HIS A 86 0.79 11.80 8.09
C HIS A 86 1.56 10.49 7.81
N LEU A 87 0.95 9.55 7.08
CA LEU A 87 1.62 8.33 6.65
C LEU A 87 2.70 8.62 5.61
N GLU A 88 2.41 9.45 4.61
CA GLU A 88 3.36 9.85 3.57
C GLU A 88 4.57 10.60 4.17
N ASP A 89 4.33 11.57 5.05
CA ASP A 89 5.37 12.35 5.73
C ASP A 89 6.27 11.48 6.62
N THR A 90 5.73 10.38 7.19
CA THR A 90 6.50 9.43 8.00
C THR A 90 7.27 8.42 7.14
N PHE A 91 6.85 8.23 5.90
CA PHE A 91 7.50 7.30 4.97
C PHE A 91 8.74 7.92 4.29
N ILE A 92 8.73 9.24 4.09
CA ILE A 92 9.86 10.03 3.56
C ILE A 92 10.96 10.17 4.62
#